data_AF-A0A7K1FTD3-F1
#
_entry.id   AF-A0A7K1FTD3-F1
#
_cell.length_a   1.000
_cell.length_b   1.000
_cell.length_c   1.000
_cell.angle_alpha   90.00
_cell.angle_beta   90.00
_cell.angle_gamma   90.00
#
_symmetry.space_group_name_H-M   'P 1'
#
loop_
_entity.id
_entity.type
_entity.pdbx_description
1 polymer ?
#
loop_
_entity_poly.entity_id
_entity_poly.type
_entity_poly.pdbx_seq_one_letter_code
_entity_poly.pdbx_strand_id
1 'polypeptide(L)'
;MSSAPTSSATPSATPTSSSSTPPPPPPTTTSEETTEEPPPETTESSEETSEAPPETTTQAPPTTPAPPKTTPKPATGAVAGKVVAIDPGHNGGNSSAPDIINQEIDGGNGFTNVCNTVGTESTDGYPEHAFTWAVAKYLKADLEAQGIKVVMTRNSDDGVGPCTPDRAKTENDSGAAAVISIHGDGADSGDRGFHVITNGDPTEISAPEADASQALAVSIRDAMVNEGFPTSNWLGENGLWTRDDLTGLNFSSRPKILIECGNMKNATDANLMSTADGQRQYAAGLAAGTIAFLKSQG
;
A
#
# COMPACT_ATOMS: atom_id res chain seq x y z
N MET A 1 -39.20 -51.58 -27.75
CA MET A 1 -38.09 -52.09 -28.58
C MET A 1 -37.61 -50.91 -29.41
N SER A 2 -36.62 -50.17 -28.90
CA SER A 2 -35.22 -50.24 -29.33
C SER A 2 -35.02 -49.82 -30.79
N SER A 3 -34.53 -48.60 -31.03
CA SER A 3 -33.26 -48.33 -31.72
C SER A 3 -33.09 -46.82 -32.03
N ALA A 4 -31.96 -46.27 -31.57
CA ALA A 4 -31.37 -44.98 -31.94
C ALA A 4 -30.60 -45.12 -33.30
N PRO A 5 -29.80 -44.14 -33.81
CA PRO A 5 -29.55 -42.76 -33.34
C PRO A 5 -29.60 -41.67 -34.44
N THR A 6 -29.74 -40.41 -34.03
CA THR A 6 -29.44 -39.23 -34.86
C THR A 6 -28.03 -38.72 -34.55
N SER A 7 -27.25 -38.56 -35.62
CA SER A 7 -25.92 -37.97 -35.63
C SER A 7 -26.04 -36.44 -35.64
N SER A 8 -25.35 -35.75 -34.73
CA SER A 8 -25.09 -34.31 -34.84
C SER A 8 -23.63 -34.03 -34.56
N ALA A 9 -22.95 -33.59 -35.61
CA ALA A 9 -21.55 -33.18 -35.62
C ALA A 9 -21.35 -31.90 -34.81
N THR A 10 -20.28 -31.88 -34.02
CA THR A 10 -19.77 -30.70 -33.29
C THR A 10 -18.80 -29.94 -34.19
N PRO A 11 -18.88 -28.61 -34.33
CA PRO A 11 -17.78 -27.85 -34.92
C PRO A 11 -16.68 -27.61 -33.86
N SER A 12 -15.44 -27.90 -34.25
CA SER A 12 -14.21 -27.54 -33.53
C SER A 12 -14.07 -26.03 -33.44
N ALA A 13 -13.81 -25.52 -32.24
CA ALA A 13 -13.32 -24.17 -32.02
C ALA A 13 -11.79 -24.17 -32.03
N THR A 14 -11.21 -23.45 -32.99
CA THR A 14 -9.78 -23.11 -33.06
C THR A 14 -9.41 -22.15 -31.92
N PRO A 15 -8.25 -22.30 -31.27
CA PRO A 15 -7.79 -21.29 -30.31
C PRO A 15 -7.19 -20.10 -31.06
N THR A 16 -7.73 -18.91 -30.83
CA THR A 16 -7.09 -17.65 -31.21
C THR A 16 -5.95 -17.35 -30.25
N SER A 17 -4.74 -17.32 -30.79
CA SER A 17 -3.53 -16.85 -30.11
C SER A 17 -3.59 -15.33 -29.97
N SER A 18 -3.78 -14.83 -28.75
CA SER A 18 -3.62 -13.40 -28.46
C SER A 18 -2.15 -13.12 -28.16
N SER A 19 -1.46 -12.48 -29.11
CA SER A 19 -0.13 -11.92 -28.91
C SER A 19 -0.24 -10.62 -28.11
N SER A 20 0.19 -10.64 -26.85
CA SER A 20 0.36 -9.44 -26.04
C SER A 20 1.69 -8.78 -26.40
N THR A 21 1.64 -7.62 -27.05
CA THR A 21 2.80 -6.78 -27.32
C THR A 21 3.16 -6.00 -26.06
N PRO A 22 4.44 -5.94 -25.64
CA PRO A 22 4.85 -5.14 -24.48
C PRO A 22 4.75 -3.63 -24.77
N PRO A 23 4.50 -2.79 -23.75
CA PRO A 23 4.39 -1.34 -23.91
C PRO A 23 5.73 -0.69 -24.31
N PRO A 24 5.69 0.43 -25.05
CA PRO A 24 6.90 1.14 -25.48
C PRO A 24 7.60 1.84 -24.29
N PRO A 25 8.93 2.05 -24.36
CA PRO A 25 9.68 2.78 -23.34
C PRO A 25 9.32 4.27 -23.32
N PRO A 26 9.51 4.96 -22.17
CA PRO A 26 9.19 6.38 -22.03
C PRO A 26 10.12 7.28 -22.86
N PRO A 27 9.67 8.48 -23.27
CA PRO A 27 10.48 9.40 -24.05
C PRO A 27 11.55 10.07 -23.19
N THR A 28 12.79 10.03 -23.66
CA THR A 28 13.90 10.85 -23.16
C THR A 28 13.69 12.32 -23.54
N THR A 29 13.48 13.19 -22.54
CA THR A 29 13.54 14.64 -22.71
C THR A 29 14.98 15.12 -22.52
N THR A 30 15.58 15.59 -23.61
CA THR A 30 16.81 16.37 -23.61
C THR A 30 16.48 17.79 -23.14
N SER A 31 17.02 18.21 -21.99
CA SER A 31 16.96 19.61 -21.55
C SER A 31 18.10 20.39 -22.21
N GLU A 32 17.74 21.35 -23.07
CA GLU A 32 18.66 22.37 -23.59
C GLU A 32 18.94 23.41 -22.49
N GLU A 33 20.22 23.60 -22.21
CA GLU A 33 20.78 24.60 -21.32
C GLU A 33 20.69 25.98 -22.01
N THR A 34 19.91 26.90 -21.45
CA THR A 34 19.93 28.31 -21.87
C THR A 34 20.55 29.15 -20.77
N THR A 35 21.73 29.67 -21.04
CA THR A 35 22.48 30.61 -20.22
C THR A 35 21.85 32.00 -20.38
N GLU A 36 21.40 32.62 -19.28
CA GLU A 36 21.01 34.03 -19.26
C GLU A 36 21.85 34.79 -18.21
N GLU A 37 22.44 35.87 -18.69
CA GLU A 37 23.40 36.77 -18.04
C GLU A 37 22.66 37.83 -17.18
N PRO A 38 23.18 38.26 -16.01
CA PRO A 38 22.47 39.22 -15.15
C PRO A 38 22.80 40.67 -15.50
N PRO A 39 21.85 41.63 -15.40
CA PRO A 39 22.13 43.06 -15.47
C PRO A 39 22.48 43.65 -14.10
N PRO A 40 23.04 44.88 -14.05
CA PRO A 40 24.01 45.29 -13.03
C PRO A 40 23.41 45.93 -11.78
N GLU A 41 24.26 45.93 -10.74
CA GLU A 41 24.18 46.65 -9.47
C GLU A 41 23.93 48.16 -9.64
N THR A 42 22.95 48.66 -8.90
CA THR A 42 22.89 50.07 -8.50
C THR A 42 22.70 50.15 -6.99
N THR A 43 23.73 50.69 -6.34
CA THR A 43 23.74 51.16 -4.96
C THR A 43 22.87 52.40 -4.81
N GLU A 44 21.94 52.39 -3.86
CA GLU A 44 21.50 53.64 -3.21
C GLU A 44 21.24 53.40 -1.72
N SER A 45 21.90 54.22 -0.93
CA SER A 45 21.83 54.31 0.53
C SER A 45 20.79 55.38 0.87
N SER A 46 19.87 55.06 1.77
CA SER A 46 19.15 56.06 2.56
C SER A 46 18.73 55.44 3.90
N GLU A 47 19.34 55.94 4.97
CA GLU A 47 18.81 55.90 6.33
C GLU A 47 17.56 56.78 6.40
N GLU A 48 16.46 56.29 6.98
CA GLU A 48 15.66 57.11 7.90
C GLU A 48 14.65 56.26 8.71
N THR A 49 14.84 56.35 10.03
CA THR A 49 13.85 56.46 11.12
C THR A 49 12.63 55.54 11.22
N SER A 50 12.66 54.83 12.35
CA SER A 50 11.56 54.21 13.10
C SER A 50 10.39 55.15 13.40
N GLU A 51 9.17 54.72 13.08
CA GLU A 51 7.96 55.09 13.81
C GLU A 51 6.92 53.96 13.71
N ALA A 52 6.44 53.47 14.86
CA ALA A 52 5.49 52.37 14.98
C ALA A 52 4.04 52.88 14.94
N PRO A 53 3.11 52.24 14.20
CA PRO A 53 1.68 52.56 14.28
C PRO A 53 0.98 51.80 15.44
N PRO A 54 -0.14 52.33 15.96
CA PRO A 54 -0.71 51.93 17.24
C PRO A 54 -1.47 50.60 17.19
N GLU A 55 -1.42 49.87 18.31
CA GLU A 55 -2.20 48.67 18.58
C GLU A 55 -3.71 48.94 18.44
N THR A 56 -4.34 48.30 17.46
CA THR A 56 -5.81 48.22 17.35
C THR A 56 -6.24 46.85 17.87
N THR A 57 -6.76 46.83 19.09
CA THR A 57 -7.37 45.66 19.72
C THR A 57 -8.60 45.21 18.92
N THR A 58 -8.45 44.17 18.10
CA THR A 58 -9.58 43.49 17.44
C THR A 58 -9.90 42.24 18.25
N GLN A 59 -11.08 42.21 18.90
CA GLN A 59 -11.58 41.02 19.60
C GLN A 59 -11.86 39.89 18.60
N ALA A 60 -11.25 38.73 18.83
CA ALA A 60 -11.57 37.50 18.12
C ALA A 60 -12.96 36.97 18.54
N PRO A 61 -13.78 36.43 17.63
CA PRO A 61 -15.03 35.77 17.97
C PRO A 61 -14.79 34.47 18.76
N PRO A 62 -15.73 34.03 19.61
CA PRO A 62 -15.55 32.86 20.47
C PRO A 62 -15.47 31.57 19.63
N THR A 63 -14.32 30.89 19.72
CA THR A 63 -14.12 29.53 19.21
C THR A 63 -14.88 28.53 20.07
N THR A 64 -15.89 27.89 19.49
CA THR A 64 -16.53 26.69 20.04
C THR A 64 -15.49 25.57 20.17
N PRO A 65 -15.35 24.90 21.33
CA PRO A 65 -14.44 23.77 21.47
C PRO A 65 -14.85 22.61 20.57
N ALA A 66 -13.93 22.10 19.76
CA ALA A 66 -14.11 20.85 19.05
C ALA A 66 -14.33 19.69 20.04
N PRO A 67 -15.20 18.70 19.73
CA PRO A 67 -15.38 17.54 20.59
C PRO A 67 -14.04 16.78 20.74
N PRO A 68 -13.72 16.28 21.94
CA PRO A 68 -12.47 15.56 22.16
C PRO A 68 -12.42 14.29 21.30
N LYS A 69 -11.36 14.14 20.48
CA LYS A 69 -10.99 12.88 19.84
C LYS A 69 -10.77 11.86 20.96
N THR A 70 -11.73 10.96 21.16
CA THR A 70 -11.62 9.87 22.12
C THR A 70 -10.50 8.94 21.70
N THR A 71 -9.41 8.94 22.46
CA THR A 71 -8.35 7.94 22.35
C THR A 71 -8.95 6.57 22.72
N PRO A 72 -8.79 5.51 21.89
CA PRO A 72 -9.30 4.19 22.22
C PRO A 72 -8.66 3.69 23.52
N LYS A 73 -9.50 3.30 24.49
CA LYS A 73 -9.06 2.61 25.70
C LYS A 73 -8.36 1.30 25.31
N PRO A 74 -7.21 0.93 25.92
CA PRO A 74 -6.53 -0.32 25.60
C PRO A 74 -7.48 -1.50 25.74
N ALA A 75 -7.65 -2.29 24.67
CA ALA A 75 -8.36 -3.57 24.71
C ALA A 75 -7.44 -4.63 25.33
N THR A 76 -7.01 -4.42 26.58
CA THR A 76 -6.18 -5.36 27.33
C THR A 76 -7.01 -6.58 27.68
N GLY A 77 -7.02 -7.58 26.78
CA GLY A 77 -7.61 -8.88 27.05
C GLY A 77 -7.71 -9.81 25.84
N ALA A 78 -8.25 -9.34 24.71
CA ALA A 78 -8.59 -10.24 23.58
C ALA A 78 -7.48 -10.38 22.52
N VAL A 79 -6.67 -9.34 22.31
CA VAL A 79 -5.66 -9.31 21.24
C VAL A 79 -4.22 -9.23 21.74
N ALA A 80 -4.03 -8.99 23.03
CA ALA A 80 -2.71 -8.85 23.63
C ALA A 80 -1.91 -10.16 23.50
N GLY A 81 -0.64 -10.04 23.12
CA GLY A 81 0.27 -11.16 22.93
C GLY A 81 0.17 -11.85 21.57
N LYS A 82 -0.87 -11.58 20.76
CA LYS A 82 -0.91 -12.00 19.36
C LYS A 82 0.22 -11.31 18.57
N VAL A 83 0.70 -11.96 17.52
CA VAL A 83 1.74 -11.44 16.63
C VAL A 83 1.09 -10.96 15.34
N VAL A 84 1.48 -9.79 14.86
CA VAL A 84 1.15 -9.27 13.52
C VAL A 84 2.44 -8.98 12.78
N ALA A 85 2.55 -9.45 11.54
CA ALA A 85 3.63 -9.06 10.65
C ALA A 85 3.17 -7.91 9.74
N ILE A 86 4.01 -6.89 9.60
CA ILE A 86 3.78 -5.74 8.73
C ILE A 86 4.89 -5.70 7.69
N ASP A 87 4.49 -5.67 6.42
CA ASP A 87 5.38 -5.61 5.28
C ASP A 87 5.20 -4.28 4.55
N PRO A 88 6.00 -3.24 4.87
CA PRO A 88 6.01 -2.04 4.04
C PRO A 88 6.71 -2.35 2.71
N GLY A 89 5.93 -2.31 1.62
CA GLY A 89 6.36 -2.62 0.27
C GLY A 89 7.63 -1.87 -0.17
N HIS A 90 8.40 -2.49 -1.06
CA HIS A 90 9.63 -1.93 -1.66
C HIS A 90 10.75 -1.58 -0.66
N ASN A 91 11.88 -1.08 -1.15
CA ASN A 91 13.01 -0.60 -0.34
C ASN A 91 13.50 0.75 -0.88
N GLY A 92 14.02 1.62 0.00
CA GLY A 92 14.45 2.96 -0.41
C GLY A 92 15.73 3.05 -1.24
N GLY A 93 16.50 1.97 -1.36
CA GLY A 93 17.70 1.91 -2.20
C GLY A 93 17.54 1.11 -3.51
N ASN A 94 16.33 0.64 -3.83
CA ASN A 94 16.11 -0.25 -4.98
C ASN A 94 16.54 0.39 -6.31
N SER A 95 16.28 1.68 -6.51
CA SER A 95 16.60 2.41 -7.76
C SER A 95 18.10 2.42 -8.10
N SER A 96 18.96 2.28 -7.10
CA SER A 96 20.42 2.26 -7.26
C SER A 96 21.02 0.85 -7.35
N ALA A 97 20.18 -0.20 -7.33
CA ALA A 97 20.64 -1.59 -7.27
C ALA A 97 19.90 -2.54 -8.24
N PRO A 98 19.81 -2.21 -9.54
CA PRO A 98 19.13 -3.05 -10.54
C PRO A 98 19.70 -4.48 -10.59
N ASP A 99 21.01 -4.66 -10.42
CA ASP A 99 21.68 -5.97 -10.44
C ASP A 99 21.27 -6.89 -9.28
N ILE A 100 20.68 -6.33 -8.22
CA ILE A 100 20.15 -7.09 -7.07
C ILE A 100 18.65 -7.31 -7.26
N ILE A 101 17.89 -6.23 -7.50
CA ILE A 101 16.42 -6.32 -7.50
C ILE A 101 15.86 -7.06 -8.72
N ASN A 102 16.58 -7.07 -9.85
CA ASN A 102 16.17 -7.76 -11.08
C ASN A 102 16.62 -9.23 -11.12
N GLN A 103 17.24 -9.76 -10.05
CA GLN A 103 17.56 -11.18 -9.99
C GLN A 103 16.27 -12.00 -10.08
N GLU A 104 16.24 -12.97 -11.00
CA GLU A 104 15.12 -13.88 -11.15
C GLU A 104 14.98 -14.77 -9.91
N ILE A 105 13.75 -14.94 -9.47
CA ILE A 105 13.35 -15.76 -8.33
C ILE A 105 12.16 -16.62 -8.72
N ASP A 106 11.93 -17.69 -7.95
CA ASP A 106 10.63 -18.38 -7.97
C ASP A 106 9.55 -17.41 -7.48
N GLY A 107 8.48 -17.24 -8.27
CA GLY A 107 7.33 -16.39 -7.94
C GLY A 107 6.23 -17.12 -7.17
N GLY A 108 6.36 -18.44 -6.97
CA GLY A 108 5.26 -19.32 -6.56
C GLY A 108 4.36 -19.65 -7.74
N ASN A 109 3.46 -20.62 -7.58
CA ASN A 109 2.45 -21.00 -8.58
C ASN A 109 3.00 -21.30 -9.99
N GLY A 110 4.28 -21.68 -10.10
CA GLY A 110 4.92 -22.04 -11.37
C GLY A 110 5.34 -20.88 -12.28
N PHE A 111 5.37 -19.64 -11.80
CA PHE A 111 5.94 -18.50 -12.55
C PHE A 111 7.24 -17.96 -11.93
N THR A 112 8.03 -17.25 -12.73
CA THR A 112 9.25 -16.56 -12.30
C THR A 112 8.94 -15.08 -12.09
N ASN A 113 9.52 -14.50 -11.04
CA ASN A 113 9.45 -13.06 -10.77
C ASN A 113 10.85 -12.47 -10.56
N VAL A 114 10.94 -11.17 -10.31
CA VAL A 114 12.16 -10.50 -9.87
C VAL A 114 12.19 -10.37 -8.34
N CYS A 115 13.39 -10.35 -7.76
CA CYS A 115 13.61 -10.23 -6.32
C CYS A 115 12.78 -9.11 -5.68
N ASN A 116 12.77 -7.91 -6.28
CA ASN A 116 12.00 -6.76 -5.81
C ASN A 116 11.80 -5.76 -6.96
N THR A 117 10.98 -4.73 -6.75
CA THR A 117 10.80 -3.62 -7.69
C THR A 117 10.97 -2.28 -6.97
N VAL A 118 11.23 -1.20 -7.71
CA VAL A 118 11.40 0.14 -7.12
C VAL A 118 10.11 0.65 -6.46
N GLY A 119 8.95 0.21 -6.96
CA GLY A 119 7.65 0.80 -6.62
C GLY A 119 7.32 1.97 -7.54
N THR A 120 6.11 2.50 -7.39
CA THR A 120 5.66 3.71 -8.07
C THR A 120 6.03 4.97 -7.27
N GLU A 121 5.55 6.12 -7.71
CA GLU A 121 5.67 7.40 -7.01
C GLU A 121 4.48 8.30 -7.35
N SER A 122 4.25 9.34 -6.56
CA SER A 122 3.30 10.38 -6.94
C SER A 122 3.82 11.24 -8.09
N THR A 123 2.96 12.05 -8.70
CA THR A 123 3.35 12.97 -9.80
C THR A 123 4.41 13.99 -9.38
N ASP A 124 4.46 14.36 -8.09
CA ASP A 124 5.47 15.25 -7.49
C ASP A 124 6.69 14.50 -6.93
N GLY A 125 6.80 13.18 -7.15
CA GLY A 125 7.99 12.40 -6.84
C GLY A 125 8.06 11.87 -5.40
N TYR A 126 6.94 11.79 -4.67
CA TYR A 126 6.91 11.09 -3.39
C TYR A 126 6.88 9.58 -3.63
N PRO A 127 7.94 8.84 -3.26
CA PRO A 127 8.07 7.44 -3.67
C PRO A 127 7.24 6.51 -2.80
N GLU A 128 6.75 5.42 -3.41
CA GLU A 128 5.91 4.43 -2.74
C GLU A 128 6.57 3.83 -1.50
N HIS A 129 7.87 3.49 -1.57
CA HIS A 129 8.58 2.89 -0.43
C HIS A 129 8.56 3.81 0.82
N ALA A 130 8.59 5.13 0.63
CA ALA A 130 8.53 6.10 1.72
C ALA A 130 7.13 6.21 2.29
N PHE A 131 6.10 6.15 1.44
CA PHE A 131 4.71 6.09 1.85
C PHE A 131 4.44 4.84 2.70
N THR A 132 4.77 3.66 2.18
CA THR A 132 4.50 2.37 2.85
C THR A 132 5.26 2.29 4.17
N TRP A 133 6.51 2.78 4.22
CA TRP A 133 7.29 2.89 5.45
C TRP A 133 6.61 3.77 6.49
N ALA A 134 6.11 4.94 6.08
CA ALA A 134 5.49 5.89 6.98
C ALA A 134 4.20 5.31 7.61
N VAL A 135 3.33 4.73 6.79
CA VAL A 135 2.10 4.07 7.27
C VAL A 135 2.43 2.90 8.19
N ALA A 136 3.40 2.06 7.82
CA ALA A 136 3.78 0.89 8.62
C ALA A 136 4.30 1.26 10.01
N LYS A 137 5.05 2.36 10.14
CA LYS A 137 5.49 2.87 11.46
C LYS A 137 4.31 3.30 12.34
N TYR A 138 3.31 3.96 11.77
CA TYR A 138 2.10 4.34 12.52
C TYR A 138 1.28 3.10 12.89
N LEU A 139 1.05 2.19 11.94
CA LEU A 139 0.34 0.94 12.19
C LEU A 139 1.01 0.12 13.29
N LYS A 140 2.34 0.01 13.25
CA LYS A 140 3.13 -0.66 14.30
C LYS A 140 2.86 -0.04 15.67
N ALA A 141 2.92 1.28 15.79
CA ALA A 141 2.67 1.97 17.06
C ALA A 141 1.23 1.74 17.56
N ASP A 142 0.24 1.80 16.67
CA ASP A 142 -1.18 1.61 17.02
C ASP A 142 -1.47 0.18 17.49
N LEU A 143 -0.87 -0.84 16.84
CA LEU A 143 -1.01 -2.23 17.25
C LEU A 143 -0.28 -2.53 18.57
N GLU A 144 0.94 -2.02 18.75
CA GLU A 144 1.68 -2.19 20.00
C GLU A 144 0.99 -1.53 21.20
N ALA A 145 0.28 -0.41 20.98
CA ALA A 145 -0.56 0.20 22.00
C ALA A 145 -1.72 -0.71 22.47
N GLN A 146 -2.10 -1.71 21.68
CA GLN A 146 -3.08 -2.75 22.06
C GLN A 146 -2.43 -4.00 22.67
N GLY A 147 -1.11 -4.01 22.87
CA GLY A 147 -0.34 -5.14 23.38
C GLY A 147 -0.09 -6.24 22.34
N ILE A 148 -0.27 -5.94 21.05
CA ILE A 148 0.07 -6.84 19.94
C ILE A 148 1.59 -6.75 19.71
N LYS A 149 2.24 -7.89 19.47
CA LYS A 149 3.65 -7.94 19.07
C LYS A 149 3.75 -7.72 17.56
N VAL A 150 4.63 -6.83 17.12
CA VAL A 150 4.79 -6.50 15.70
C VAL A 150 6.14 -6.97 15.17
N VAL A 151 6.12 -7.68 14.04
CA VAL A 151 7.32 -8.02 13.25
C VAL A 151 7.28 -7.21 11.95
N MET A 152 8.38 -6.55 11.60
CA MET A 152 8.51 -5.79 10.35
C MET A 152 9.40 -6.55 9.38
N THR A 153 9.08 -6.57 8.09
CA THR A 153 9.92 -7.24 7.06
C THR A 153 11.17 -6.44 6.68
N ARG A 154 11.17 -5.13 6.97
CA ARG A 154 12.36 -4.26 6.89
C ARG A 154 12.40 -3.29 8.08
N ASN A 155 13.59 -2.82 8.42
CA ASN A 155 13.85 -1.99 9.62
C ASN A 155 14.22 -0.53 9.31
N SER A 156 14.32 -0.17 8.03
CA SER A 156 14.63 1.18 7.56
C SER A 156 13.97 1.41 6.20
N ASP A 157 14.04 2.66 5.75
CA ASP A 157 13.67 3.07 4.39
C ASP A 157 14.91 3.47 3.58
N ASP A 158 16.06 2.90 3.93
CA ASP A 158 17.34 3.18 3.32
C ASP A 158 17.91 1.90 2.72
N GLY A 159 18.56 2.01 1.57
CA GLY A 159 19.28 0.89 0.95
C GLY A 159 18.41 -0.25 0.42
N VAL A 160 19.06 -1.33 0.02
CA VAL A 160 18.40 -2.53 -0.51
C VAL A 160 18.01 -3.42 0.66
N GLY A 161 16.74 -3.79 0.71
CA GLY A 161 16.18 -4.71 1.69
C GLY A 161 15.87 -6.09 1.08
N PRO A 162 15.14 -6.94 1.80
CA PRO A 162 14.91 -8.33 1.40
C PRO A 162 14.09 -8.44 0.11
N CYS A 163 14.35 -9.52 -0.65
CA CYS A 163 13.51 -9.95 -1.77
C CYS A 163 12.13 -10.40 -1.27
N THR A 164 11.15 -10.44 -2.17
CA THR A 164 9.76 -10.81 -1.81
C THR A 164 9.62 -12.20 -1.15
N PRO A 165 10.38 -13.26 -1.52
CA PRO A 165 10.30 -14.53 -0.80
C PRO A 165 10.89 -14.47 0.63
N ASP A 166 11.93 -13.67 0.83
CA ASP A 166 12.55 -13.49 2.16
C ASP A 166 11.62 -12.72 3.13
N ARG A 167 10.83 -11.79 2.58
CA ARG A 167 9.75 -11.10 3.32
C ARG A 167 8.69 -12.11 3.77
N ALA A 168 8.17 -12.92 2.84
CA ALA A 168 7.21 -13.97 3.14
C ALA A 168 7.76 -14.97 4.18
N LYS A 169 9.02 -15.37 4.06
CA LYS A 169 9.69 -16.23 5.04
C LYS A 169 9.73 -15.59 6.43
N THR A 170 10.09 -14.32 6.53
CA THR A 170 10.13 -13.57 7.80
C THR A 170 8.75 -13.53 8.47
N GLU A 171 7.70 -13.31 7.68
CA GLU A 171 6.31 -13.31 8.15
C GLU A 171 5.88 -14.70 8.64
N ASN A 172 6.18 -15.75 7.86
CA ASN A 172 5.82 -17.14 8.20
C ASN A 172 6.48 -17.60 9.51
N ASP A 173 7.78 -17.33 9.64
CA ASP A 173 8.61 -17.68 10.80
C ASP A 173 8.18 -16.94 12.07
N SER A 174 7.54 -15.77 11.93
CA SER A 174 7.08 -14.97 13.09
C SER A 174 5.94 -15.60 13.87
N GLY A 175 5.21 -16.56 13.27
CA GLY A 175 3.97 -17.07 13.85
C GLY A 175 2.83 -16.05 13.87
N ALA A 176 2.85 -15.08 12.95
CA ALA A 176 1.84 -14.03 12.87
C ALA A 176 0.42 -14.59 12.72
N ALA A 177 -0.49 -14.05 13.51
CA ALA A 177 -1.93 -14.31 13.39
C ALA A 177 -2.56 -13.51 12.23
N ALA A 178 -1.89 -12.45 11.77
CA ALA A 178 -2.26 -11.68 10.59
C ALA A 178 -1.00 -11.05 9.97
N VAL A 179 -0.96 -10.98 8.65
CA VAL A 179 0.11 -10.35 7.87
C VAL A 179 -0.49 -9.26 6.98
N ILE A 180 0.04 -8.04 7.09
CA ILE A 180 -0.41 -6.86 6.36
C ILE A 180 0.73 -6.35 5.49
N SER A 181 0.68 -6.60 4.18
CA SER A 181 1.59 -5.98 3.21
C SER A 181 0.97 -4.68 2.68
N ILE A 182 1.70 -3.58 2.77
CA ILE A 182 1.21 -2.21 2.52
C ILE A 182 1.89 -1.67 1.27
N HIS A 183 1.08 -1.23 0.30
CA HIS A 183 1.50 -0.71 -1.00
C HIS A 183 0.67 0.52 -1.42
N GLY A 184 1.15 1.21 -2.45
CA GLY A 184 0.39 2.24 -3.17
C GLY A 184 0.47 1.97 -4.67
N ASP A 185 -0.66 2.10 -5.37
CA ASP A 185 -0.75 1.69 -6.77
C ASP A 185 -0.41 2.85 -7.74
N GLY A 186 -0.13 2.52 -9.00
CA GLY A 186 0.01 3.46 -10.09
C GLY A 186 -0.96 3.16 -11.22
N ALA A 187 -2.02 3.96 -11.35
CA ALA A 187 -3.03 3.84 -12.39
C ALA A 187 -3.29 5.18 -13.10
N ASP A 188 -4.33 5.27 -13.93
CA ASP A 188 -4.71 6.52 -14.58
C ASP A 188 -5.10 7.58 -13.53
N SER A 189 -4.85 8.86 -13.81
CA SER A 189 -5.05 9.93 -12.82
C SER A 189 -6.51 10.10 -12.35
N GLY A 190 -7.48 9.55 -13.10
CA GLY A 190 -8.90 9.53 -12.74
C GLY A 190 -9.29 8.41 -11.77
N ASP A 191 -8.43 7.40 -11.61
CA ASP A 191 -8.69 6.22 -10.81
C ASP A 191 -8.26 6.45 -9.37
N ARG A 192 -9.07 6.03 -8.39
CA ARG A 192 -8.80 6.26 -6.97
C ARG A 192 -9.52 5.30 -6.03
N GLY A 193 -9.01 5.18 -4.81
CA GLY A 193 -9.52 4.30 -3.77
C GLY A 193 -8.69 3.03 -3.56
N PHE A 194 -8.88 2.38 -2.42
CA PHE A 194 -8.06 1.23 -2.03
C PHE A 194 -8.62 -0.10 -2.56
N HIS A 195 -7.78 -1.11 -2.66
CA HIS A 195 -8.22 -2.50 -2.83
C HIS A 195 -7.33 -3.47 -2.06
N VAL A 196 -7.94 -4.51 -1.48
CA VAL A 196 -7.29 -5.51 -0.64
C VAL A 196 -7.21 -6.82 -1.40
N ILE A 197 -5.99 -7.34 -1.53
CA ILE A 197 -5.64 -8.48 -2.36
C ILE A 197 -5.36 -9.71 -1.50
N THR A 198 -5.97 -10.83 -1.87
CA THR A 198 -5.71 -12.17 -1.33
C THR A 198 -5.19 -13.12 -2.41
N ASN A 199 -4.52 -14.19 -1.97
CA ASN A 199 -4.05 -15.24 -2.87
C ASN A 199 -5.24 -15.96 -3.54
N GLY A 200 -5.21 -16.09 -4.86
CA GLY A 200 -6.20 -16.80 -5.68
C GLY A 200 -5.87 -18.25 -6.00
N ASP A 201 -4.65 -18.69 -5.76
CA ASP A 201 -4.23 -20.08 -5.87
C ASP A 201 -3.72 -20.57 -4.50
N PRO A 202 -4.60 -21.21 -3.70
CA PRO A 202 -4.23 -21.63 -2.36
C PRO A 202 -3.47 -22.97 -2.33
N THR A 203 -2.84 -23.41 -3.42
CA THR A 203 -2.13 -24.70 -3.44
C THR A 203 -1.03 -24.81 -2.37
N GLU A 204 -0.39 -23.70 -2.01
CA GLU A 204 0.68 -23.63 -1.00
C GLU A 204 0.22 -23.15 0.40
N ILE A 205 -1.03 -22.70 0.55
CA ILE A 205 -1.61 -22.24 1.83
C ILE A 205 -2.75 -23.18 2.27
N SER A 206 -2.78 -23.55 3.55
CA SER A 206 -3.85 -24.44 4.04
C SER A 206 -5.23 -23.76 3.94
N ALA A 207 -6.29 -24.53 3.69
CA ALA A 207 -7.65 -24.00 3.58
C ALA A 207 -8.07 -23.09 4.77
N PRO A 208 -7.79 -23.44 6.05
CA PRO A 208 -8.08 -22.53 7.17
C PRO A 208 -7.35 -21.18 7.10
N GLU A 209 -6.11 -21.17 6.64
CA GLU A 209 -5.29 -19.95 6.51
C GLU A 209 -5.75 -19.10 5.31
N ALA A 210 -6.21 -19.75 4.23
CA ALA A 210 -6.85 -19.08 3.09
C ALA A 210 -8.18 -18.43 3.49
N ASP A 211 -9.06 -19.16 4.19
CA ASP A 211 -10.32 -18.63 4.71
C ASP A 211 -10.07 -17.46 5.69
N ALA A 212 -9.04 -17.58 6.54
CA ALA A 212 -8.62 -16.52 7.45
C ALA A 212 -8.09 -15.29 6.70
N SER A 213 -7.35 -15.48 5.59
CA SER A 213 -6.90 -14.39 4.72
C SER A 213 -8.08 -13.64 4.12
N GLN A 214 -9.13 -14.34 3.68
CA GLN A 214 -10.34 -13.72 3.18
C GLN A 214 -11.11 -12.96 4.26
N ALA A 215 -11.22 -13.53 5.47
CA ALA A 215 -11.85 -12.85 6.61
C ALA A 215 -11.07 -11.60 7.05
N LEU A 216 -9.73 -11.66 7.00
CA LEU A 216 -8.86 -10.51 7.23
C LEU A 216 -9.08 -9.43 6.17
N ALA A 217 -9.14 -9.80 4.89
CA ALA A 217 -9.36 -8.86 3.80
C ALA A 217 -10.69 -8.12 3.93
N VAL A 218 -11.78 -8.82 4.26
CA VAL A 218 -13.10 -8.21 4.53
C VAL A 218 -13.02 -7.26 5.72
N SER A 219 -12.37 -7.66 6.81
CA SER A 219 -12.25 -6.82 8.02
C SER A 219 -11.45 -5.53 7.74
N ILE A 220 -10.37 -5.63 6.96
CA ILE A 220 -9.59 -4.48 6.52
C ILE A 220 -10.42 -3.58 5.60
N ARG A 221 -11.11 -4.16 4.60
CA ARG A 221 -11.97 -3.40 3.67
C ARG A 221 -13.03 -2.61 4.42
N ASP A 222 -13.77 -3.26 5.32
CA ASP A 222 -14.84 -2.62 6.09
C ASP A 222 -14.28 -1.48 6.98
N ALA A 223 -13.13 -1.69 7.62
CA ALA A 223 -12.49 -0.67 8.44
C ALA A 223 -11.98 0.52 7.63
N MET A 224 -11.39 0.28 6.46
CA MET A 224 -10.92 1.34 5.56
C MET A 224 -12.09 2.18 5.02
N VAL A 225 -13.22 1.55 4.66
CA VAL A 225 -14.45 2.27 4.30
C VAL A 225 -14.97 3.12 5.46
N ASN A 226 -15.00 2.56 6.67
CA ASN A 226 -15.44 3.30 7.86
C ASN A 226 -14.51 4.47 8.21
N GLU A 227 -13.22 4.35 7.91
CA GLU A 227 -12.23 5.42 8.08
C GLU A 227 -12.34 6.50 6.99
N GLY A 228 -13.21 6.30 5.99
CA GLY A 228 -13.54 7.28 4.96
C GLY A 228 -12.82 7.10 3.64
N PHE A 229 -12.11 5.99 3.43
CA PHE A 229 -11.47 5.69 2.16
C PHE A 229 -12.47 5.05 1.18
N PRO A 230 -12.56 5.53 -0.07
CA PRO A 230 -13.36 4.84 -1.09
C PRO A 230 -12.66 3.54 -1.51
N THR A 231 -13.46 2.54 -1.89
CA THR A 231 -12.93 1.39 -2.62
C THR A 231 -12.48 1.81 -4.01
N SER A 232 -11.48 1.12 -4.56
CA SER A 232 -10.99 1.30 -5.93
C SER A 232 -12.13 1.30 -6.94
N ASN A 233 -12.08 2.23 -7.89
CA ASN A 233 -12.99 2.30 -9.04
C ASN A 233 -12.43 1.66 -10.32
N TRP A 234 -11.24 1.04 -10.28
CA TRP A 234 -10.57 0.48 -11.46
C TRP A 234 -10.16 -0.99 -11.32
N LEU A 235 -9.80 -1.45 -10.12
CA LEU A 235 -9.37 -2.82 -9.86
C LEU A 235 -10.13 -3.46 -8.70
N GLY A 236 -10.28 -4.78 -8.79
CA GLY A 236 -11.07 -5.56 -7.85
C GLY A 236 -12.56 -5.26 -7.91
N GLU A 237 -13.30 -5.81 -6.95
CA GLU A 237 -14.73 -5.62 -6.79
C GLU A 237 -15.02 -5.25 -5.33
N ASN A 238 -15.67 -4.10 -5.12
CA ASN A 238 -16.00 -3.59 -3.78
C ASN A 238 -14.78 -3.53 -2.81
N GLY A 239 -13.61 -3.18 -3.36
CA GLY A 239 -12.35 -3.06 -2.62
C GLY A 239 -11.68 -4.39 -2.28
N LEU A 240 -12.12 -5.51 -2.86
CA LEU A 240 -11.51 -6.83 -2.69
C LEU A 240 -11.04 -7.35 -4.04
N TRP A 241 -9.90 -8.02 -4.05
CA TRP A 241 -9.35 -8.63 -5.25
C TRP A 241 -8.61 -9.92 -4.91
N THR A 242 -8.67 -10.89 -5.81
CA THR A 242 -8.02 -12.18 -5.65
C THR A 242 -7.12 -12.41 -6.84
N ARG A 243 -5.86 -12.76 -6.57
CA ARG A 243 -4.77 -12.83 -7.56
C ARG A 243 -3.78 -13.93 -7.22
N ASP A 244 -3.16 -14.52 -8.22
CA ASP A 244 -2.20 -15.64 -8.11
C ASP A 244 -0.77 -15.27 -8.58
N ASP A 245 -0.54 -14.01 -8.94
CA ASP A 245 0.71 -13.48 -9.53
C ASP A 245 1.56 -12.66 -8.55
N LEU A 246 1.25 -12.69 -7.24
CA LEU A 246 1.94 -11.91 -6.22
C LEU A 246 2.78 -12.82 -5.31
N THR A 247 4.09 -12.84 -5.55
CA THR A 247 5.06 -13.71 -4.87
C THR A 247 4.94 -13.70 -3.34
N GLY A 248 4.75 -12.52 -2.74
CA GLY A 248 4.57 -12.40 -1.29
C GLY A 248 3.29 -13.07 -0.76
N LEU A 249 2.22 -13.13 -1.55
CA LEU A 249 0.98 -13.83 -1.20
C LEU A 249 1.11 -15.33 -1.44
N ASN A 250 1.75 -15.71 -2.54
CA ASN A 250 1.91 -17.11 -2.96
C ASN A 250 2.75 -17.93 -1.98
N PHE A 251 3.80 -17.33 -1.39
CA PHE A 251 4.63 -17.99 -0.37
C PHE A 251 4.11 -17.84 1.07
N SER A 252 2.96 -17.21 1.29
CA SER A 252 2.43 -17.03 2.65
C SER A 252 1.84 -18.32 3.19
N SER A 253 2.22 -18.67 4.42
CA SER A 253 1.63 -19.77 5.19
C SER A 253 0.82 -19.26 6.39
N ARG A 254 0.46 -17.97 6.38
CA ARG A 254 -0.28 -17.24 7.44
C ARG A 254 -1.44 -16.46 6.84
N PRO A 255 -2.41 -15.96 7.64
CA PRO A 255 -3.49 -15.14 7.12
C PRO A 255 -2.89 -13.83 6.61
N LYS A 256 -2.87 -13.63 5.29
CA LYS A 256 -2.16 -12.52 4.66
C LYS A 256 -3.03 -11.76 3.69
N ILE A 257 -2.89 -10.44 3.72
CA ILE A 257 -3.36 -9.55 2.69
C ILE A 257 -2.21 -8.70 2.15
N LEU A 258 -2.36 -8.25 0.91
CA LEU A 258 -1.69 -7.07 0.39
C LEU A 258 -2.75 -5.99 0.20
N ILE A 259 -2.48 -4.75 0.62
CA ILE A 259 -3.39 -3.64 0.36
C ILE A 259 -2.68 -2.59 -0.49
N GLU A 260 -3.31 -2.27 -1.61
CA GLU A 260 -3.04 -1.04 -2.34
C GLU A 260 -3.87 0.07 -1.72
N CYS A 261 -3.24 0.99 -0.98
CA CYS A 261 -3.94 2.00 -0.19
C CYS A 261 -4.64 3.09 -1.04
N GLY A 262 -4.34 3.17 -2.33
CA GLY A 262 -4.88 4.14 -3.27
C GLY A 262 -3.98 4.28 -4.49
N ASN A 263 -4.30 5.22 -5.37
CA ASN A 263 -3.50 5.48 -6.56
C ASN A 263 -2.58 6.69 -6.38
N MET A 264 -1.27 6.49 -6.40
CA MET A 264 -0.27 7.56 -6.26
C MET A 264 -0.32 8.56 -7.43
N LYS A 265 -0.90 8.20 -8.58
CA LYS A 265 -1.09 9.11 -9.72
C LYS A 265 -2.38 9.93 -9.64
N ASN A 266 -3.26 9.65 -8.69
CA ASN A 266 -4.45 10.44 -8.41
C ASN A 266 -4.17 11.54 -7.39
N ALA A 267 -4.51 12.79 -7.72
CA ALA A 267 -4.19 13.93 -6.86
C ALA A 267 -4.82 13.86 -5.45
N THR A 268 -5.99 13.24 -5.30
CA THR A 268 -6.66 13.13 -3.98
C THR A 268 -5.96 12.10 -3.11
N ASP A 269 -5.72 10.91 -3.65
CA ASP A 269 -5.06 9.83 -2.92
C ASP A 269 -3.59 10.20 -2.64
N ALA A 270 -2.86 10.74 -3.63
CA ALA A 270 -1.49 11.22 -3.44
C ALA A 270 -1.35 12.25 -2.32
N ASN A 271 -2.29 13.21 -2.22
CA ASN A 271 -2.26 14.20 -1.14
C ASN A 271 -2.46 13.56 0.26
N LEU A 272 -3.30 12.52 0.37
CA LEU A 272 -3.43 11.76 1.61
C LEU A 272 -2.15 10.97 1.91
N MET A 273 -1.55 10.34 0.89
CA MET A 273 -0.33 9.55 1.03
C MET A 273 0.89 10.40 1.44
N SER A 274 0.98 11.64 0.94
CA SER A 274 2.13 12.53 1.17
C SER A 274 2.05 13.33 2.48
N THR A 275 0.97 13.23 3.25
CA THR A 275 0.79 13.98 4.50
C THR A 275 0.79 13.07 5.72
N ALA A 276 1.36 13.56 6.82
CA ALA A 276 1.40 12.80 8.08
C ALA A 276 0.00 12.47 8.61
N ASP A 277 -0.98 13.36 8.41
CA ASP A 277 -2.36 13.12 8.83
C ASP A 277 -3.03 12.03 7.99
N GLY A 278 -2.87 12.03 6.66
CA GLY A 278 -3.39 10.97 5.81
C GLY A 278 -2.70 9.62 6.06
N GLN A 279 -1.39 9.60 6.25
CA GLN A 279 -0.65 8.39 6.64
C GLN A 279 -1.12 7.80 7.98
N ARG A 280 -1.43 8.64 8.97
CA ARG A 280 -2.02 8.21 10.24
C ARG A 280 -3.45 7.69 10.04
N GLN A 281 -4.22 8.31 9.15
CA GLN A 281 -5.57 7.86 8.82
C GLN A 281 -5.53 6.46 8.17
N TYR A 282 -4.63 6.21 7.22
CA TYR A 282 -4.40 4.88 6.67
C TYR A 282 -4.06 3.86 7.76
N ALA A 283 -3.10 4.19 8.63
CA ALA A 283 -2.71 3.33 9.74
C ALA A 283 -3.87 3.04 10.71
N ALA A 284 -4.72 4.03 11.01
CA ALA A 284 -5.89 3.86 11.87
C ALA A 284 -6.90 2.86 11.29
N GLY A 285 -7.21 2.97 9.99
CA GLY A 285 -8.09 2.03 9.29
C GLY A 285 -7.52 0.60 9.29
N LEU A 286 -6.23 0.45 8.99
CA LEU A 286 -5.52 -0.84 9.02
C LEU A 286 -5.48 -1.45 10.42
N ALA A 287 -5.22 -0.63 11.45
CA ALA A 287 -5.22 -1.08 12.84
C ALA A 287 -6.62 -1.55 13.26
N ALA A 288 -7.66 -0.78 12.96
CA ALA A 288 -9.04 -1.12 13.28
C ALA A 288 -9.48 -2.44 12.64
N GLY A 289 -9.19 -2.64 11.35
CA GLY A 289 -9.52 -3.87 10.63
C GLY A 289 -8.74 -5.08 11.15
N THR A 290 -7.44 -4.90 11.43
CA THR A 290 -6.60 -5.95 12.02
C THR A 290 -7.12 -6.35 13.40
N ILE A 291 -7.43 -5.40 14.27
CA ILE A 291 -7.94 -5.67 15.63
C ILE A 291 -9.32 -6.35 15.56
N ALA A 292 -10.19 -5.92 14.64
CA ALA A 292 -11.50 -6.54 14.44
C ALA A 292 -11.37 -8.00 14.02
N PHE A 293 -10.49 -8.29 13.05
CA PHE A 293 -10.17 -9.65 12.64
C PHE A 293 -9.61 -10.48 13.81
N LEU A 294 -8.60 -9.99 14.52
CA LEU A 294 -7.97 -10.74 15.62
C LEU A 294 -8.94 -11.07 16.76
N LYS A 295 -9.98 -10.25 16.96
CA LYS A 295 -11.07 -10.49 17.91
C LYS A 295 -12.09 -11.52 17.42
N SER A 296 -12.28 -11.70 16.11
CA SER A 296 -13.20 -12.70 15.57
C SER A 296 -12.59 -14.10 15.52
N GLN A 297 -11.26 -14.21 15.61
CA GLN A 297 -10.51 -15.46 15.62
C GLN A 297 -10.38 -16.12 17.01
N GLY A 298 -11.04 -15.60 18.05
CA GLY A 298 -10.97 -16.11 19.43
C GLY A 298 -12.32 -16.10 20.12
#